data_AF-A0A0F9C1J9-F1
#
_entry.id   AF-A0A0F9C1J9-F1
#
_cell.length_a   1.000
_cell.length_b   1.000
_cell.length_c   1.000
_cell.angle_alpha   90.00
_cell.angle_beta   90.00
_cell.angle_gamma   90.00
#
_symmetry.space_group_name_H-M   'P 1'
#
loop_
_entity.id
_entity.type
_entity.pdbx_description
1 polymer ?
#
loop_
_entity_poly.entity_id
_entity_poly.type
_entity_poly.pdbx_seq_one_letter_code
_entity_poly.pdbx_strand_id
1 'polypeptide(L)'
;MLKTLLDDMSEIYDYLYEQGQRTLNAFNPCKIDDGKCDRHGGKGCCGGCEHLSEQGCTTRVLWCKLWLCLDKSQEYKECEIQLDKIRTAATYLGVPDGRHTKERFMYAMHHMGTQYVQKHLDKYKSISVVEMRRK
;
A
#
# COMPACT_ATOMS: atom_id res chain seq x y z
N MET A 1 10.79 14.19 19.54
CA MET A 1 9.39 14.33 19.10
C MET A 1 9.21 13.86 17.67
N LEU A 2 9.78 14.53 16.66
CA LEU A 2 9.65 14.12 15.25
C LEU A 2 10.07 12.66 15.00
N LYS A 3 11.20 12.23 15.56
CA LYS A 3 11.67 10.84 15.43
C LYS A 3 10.59 9.81 15.82
N THR A 4 9.97 9.95 16.99
CA THR A 4 8.91 9.05 17.46
C THR A 4 7.72 9.03 16.49
N LEU A 5 7.32 10.19 15.95
CA LEU A 5 6.24 10.25 14.96
C LEU A 5 6.61 9.55 13.65
N LEU A 6 7.86 9.67 13.21
CA LEU A 6 8.35 8.96 12.04
C LEU A 6 8.44 7.45 12.28
N ASP A 7 8.83 7.03 13.49
CA ASP A 7 8.86 5.62 13.90
C ASP A 7 7.42 5.04 13.85
N ASP A 8 6.43 5.71 14.45
CA ASP A 8 5.00 5.34 14.37
C ASP A 8 4.53 5.21 12.91
N MET A 9 4.83 6.21 12.08
CA MET A 9 4.43 6.24 10.67
C MET A 9 5.06 5.12 9.86
N SER A 10 6.32 4.79 10.16
CA SER A 10 7.07 3.68 9.56
C SER A 10 6.43 2.33 9.90
N GLU A 11 6.00 2.13 11.14
CA GLU A 11 5.30 0.91 11.57
C GLU A 11 3.92 0.78 10.93
N ILE A 12 3.15 1.88 10.84
CA ILE A 12 1.85 1.89 10.18
C ILE A 12 2.01 1.56 8.69
N TYR A 13 3.03 2.10 8.02
CA TYR A 13 3.31 1.77 6.61
C TYR A 13 3.50 0.25 6.42
N ASP A 14 4.32 -0.38 7.27
CA ASP A 14 4.57 -1.83 7.19
C ASP A 14 3.31 -2.64 7.48
N TYR A 15 2.54 -2.22 8.48
CA TYR A 15 1.26 -2.84 8.79
C TYR A 15 0.30 -2.80 7.60
N LEU A 16 0.12 -1.63 6.97
CA LEU A 16 -0.75 -1.48 5.80
C LEU A 16 -0.24 -2.33 4.61
N TYR A 17 1.07 -2.41 4.43
CA TYR A 17 1.67 -3.27 3.40
C TYR A 17 1.31 -4.73 3.64
N GLU A 18 1.47 -5.20 4.87
CA GLU A 18 1.14 -6.59 5.23
C GLU A 18 -0.34 -6.89 5.08
N GLN A 19 -1.22 -5.98 5.47
CA GLN A 19 -2.66 -6.16 5.25
C GLN A 19 -2.99 -6.28 3.76
N GLY A 20 -2.43 -5.40 2.92
CA GLY A 20 -2.62 -5.49 1.46
C GLY A 20 -2.11 -6.82 0.90
N GLN A 21 -0.93 -7.27 1.32
CA GLN A 21 -0.38 -8.57 0.92
C GLN A 21 -1.26 -9.75 1.39
N ARG A 22 -1.76 -9.73 2.62
CA ARG A 22 -2.66 -10.77 3.15
C ARG A 22 -3.97 -10.83 2.37
N THR A 23 -4.58 -9.68 2.08
CA THR A 23 -5.79 -9.60 1.25
C THR A 23 -5.52 -10.17 -0.15
N LEU A 24 -4.43 -9.77 -0.81
CA LEU A 24 -4.07 -10.31 -2.13
C LEU A 24 -3.82 -11.82 -2.10
N ASN A 25 -3.18 -12.35 -1.06
CA ASN A 25 -2.94 -13.79 -0.91
C ASN A 25 -4.24 -14.57 -0.72
N ALA A 26 -5.19 -14.04 0.06
CA ALA A 26 -6.44 -14.70 0.37
C ALA A 26 -7.35 -14.87 -0.86
N PHE A 27 -7.41 -13.84 -1.72
CA PHE A 27 -8.23 -13.87 -2.93
C PHE A 27 -7.48 -14.36 -4.17
N ASN A 28 -6.15 -14.27 -4.16
CA ASN A 28 -5.26 -14.55 -5.30
C ASN A 28 -5.77 -13.98 -6.64
N PRO A 29 -6.13 -12.68 -6.72
CA PRO A 29 -6.86 -12.14 -7.87
C PRO A 29 -6.02 -12.12 -9.15
N CYS A 30 -4.71 -11.99 -8.99
CA CYS A 30 -3.77 -11.91 -10.09
C CYS A 30 -3.31 -13.30 -10.57
N LYS A 31 -3.61 -14.37 -9.83
CA LYS A 31 -3.14 -15.75 -10.08
C LYS A 31 -1.64 -15.78 -10.41
N ILE A 32 -0.86 -15.01 -9.66
CA ILE A 32 0.55 -14.79 -9.96
C ILE A 32 1.31 -16.07 -9.62
N ASP A 33 1.90 -16.67 -10.65
CA ASP A 33 3.01 -17.61 -10.51
C ASP A 33 4.29 -16.83 -10.82
N ASP A 34 5.25 -16.86 -9.89
CA ASP A 34 6.58 -16.27 -10.05
C ASP A 34 6.62 -14.80 -10.55
N GLY A 35 5.79 -13.93 -9.96
CA GLY A 35 5.80 -12.48 -10.26
C GLY A 35 5.17 -12.07 -11.60
N LYS A 36 4.62 -13.00 -12.39
CA LYS A 36 3.95 -12.72 -13.66
C LYS A 36 2.44 -12.69 -13.50
N CYS A 37 1.80 -11.61 -13.96
CA CYS A 37 0.34 -11.45 -13.97
C CYS A 37 -0.21 -11.79 -15.36
N ASP A 38 -1.25 -12.61 -15.42
CA ASP A 38 -1.78 -13.28 -16.63
C ASP A 38 -2.52 -12.35 -17.63
N ARG A 39 -2.51 -11.03 -17.43
CA ARG A 39 -3.51 -10.15 -18.08
C ARG A 39 -3.09 -9.41 -19.35
N HIS A 40 -1.81 -9.35 -19.70
CA HIS A 40 -1.38 -8.61 -20.92
C HIS A 40 -0.33 -9.36 -21.75
N GLY A 41 -0.59 -10.63 -22.09
CA GLY A 41 0.34 -11.41 -22.93
C GLY A 41 1.74 -11.52 -22.33
N GLY A 42 1.83 -11.66 -21.00
CA GLY A 42 3.09 -11.71 -20.25
C GLY A 42 3.60 -10.37 -19.70
N LYS A 43 2.99 -9.23 -20.05
CA LYS A 43 3.33 -7.92 -19.43
C LYS A 43 2.52 -7.72 -18.14
N GLY A 44 3.05 -8.18 -17.01
CA GLY A 44 2.39 -7.98 -15.72
C GLY A 44 2.19 -6.50 -15.35
N CYS A 45 1.41 -6.20 -14.31
CA CYS A 45 1.28 -4.84 -13.77
C CYS A 45 2.64 -4.23 -13.38
N CYS A 46 3.64 -5.07 -13.12
CA CYS A 46 5.03 -4.69 -12.85
C CYS A 46 5.86 -4.40 -14.12
N GLY A 47 5.30 -4.55 -15.33
CA GLY A 47 6.02 -4.34 -16.58
C GLY A 47 6.60 -2.92 -16.67
N GLY A 48 7.92 -2.83 -16.95
CA GLY A 48 8.65 -1.55 -17.00
C GLY A 48 8.89 -0.89 -15.63
N CYS A 49 8.60 -1.58 -14.51
CA CYS A 49 8.97 -1.10 -13.19
C CYS A 49 10.47 -1.13 -13.00
N GLU A 50 11.09 -0.03 -12.57
CA GLU A 50 12.50 0.00 -12.17
C GLU A 50 12.81 -0.94 -10.98
N HIS A 51 11.78 -1.34 -10.24
CA HIS A 51 11.88 -2.25 -9.10
C HIS A 51 11.60 -3.72 -9.45
N LEU A 52 11.32 -4.05 -10.71
CA LEU A 52 11.13 -5.44 -11.15
C LEU A 52 12.47 -5.98 -11.69
N SER A 53 12.99 -7.02 -11.07
CA SER A 53 14.16 -7.78 -11.52
C SER A 53 13.76 -9.17 -12.04
N GLU A 54 14.73 -9.93 -12.54
CA GLU A 54 14.54 -11.33 -12.93
C GLU A 54 14.11 -12.21 -11.75
N GLN A 55 14.53 -11.87 -10.52
CA GLN A 55 14.16 -12.56 -9.29
C GLN A 55 12.85 -12.02 -8.67
N GLY A 56 12.12 -11.17 -9.41
CA GLY A 56 10.89 -10.53 -8.94
C GLY A 56 11.11 -9.12 -8.40
N CYS A 57 10.17 -8.66 -7.56
CA CYS A 57 10.17 -7.28 -7.06
C CYS A 57 11.27 -7.08 -6.00
N THR A 58 12.17 -6.13 -6.22
CA THR A 58 13.34 -5.88 -5.36
C THR A 58 13.04 -4.93 -4.18
N THR A 59 11.86 -4.32 -4.15
CA THR A 59 11.45 -3.44 -3.05
C THR A 59 9.99 -3.60 -2.68
N ARG A 60 9.67 -3.18 -1.45
CA ARG A 60 8.32 -3.19 -0.87
C ARG A 60 7.67 -1.83 -1.10
N VAL A 61 6.83 -1.75 -2.11
CA VAL A 61 6.01 -0.56 -2.41
C VAL A 61 4.58 -0.83 -1.96
N LEU A 62 4.09 -0.04 -0.99
CA LEU A 62 2.73 -0.16 -0.44
C LEU A 62 1.65 -0.13 -1.54
N TRP A 63 1.65 0.89 -2.38
CA TRP A 63 0.63 1.06 -3.42
C TRP A 63 0.55 -0.08 -4.44
N CYS A 64 1.64 -0.81 -4.67
CA CYS A 64 1.61 -2.02 -5.51
C CYS A 64 0.77 -3.14 -4.90
N LYS A 65 0.50 -3.11 -3.58
CA LYS A 65 -0.34 -4.08 -2.87
C LYS A 65 -1.79 -3.63 -2.71
N LEU A 66 -2.09 -2.37 -3.01
CA LEU A 66 -3.40 -1.75 -2.78
C LEU A 66 -4.17 -1.49 -4.08
N TRP A 67 -3.73 -2.09 -5.18
CA TRP A 67 -4.29 -1.83 -6.51
C TRP A 67 -4.58 -3.10 -7.28
N LEU A 68 -5.78 -3.18 -7.86
CA LEU A 68 -6.15 -4.17 -8.86
C LEU A 68 -6.41 -3.48 -10.20
N CYS A 69 -6.02 -4.14 -11.29
CA CYS A 69 -6.40 -3.72 -12.64
C CYS A 69 -7.92 -3.86 -12.81
N LEU A 70 -8.56 -3.03 -13.66
CA LEU A 70 -10.03 -2.91 -13.77
C LEU A 70 -10.81 -4.24 -13.83
N ASP A 71 -10.56 -5.13 -14.79
CA ASP A 71 -11.25 -6.43 -14.86
C ASP A 71 -11.06 -7.29 -13.59
N LYS A 72 -9.94 -7.17 -12.86
CA LYS A 72 -9.71 -7.89 -11.59
C LYS A 72 -10.47 -7.25 -10.43
N SER A 73 -10.60 -5.92 -10.38
CA SER A 73 -11.48 -5.30 -9.39
C SER A 73 -12.96 -5.59 -9.66
N GLN A 74 -13.34 -5.78 -10.92
CA GLN A 74 -14.69 -6.22 -11.30
C GLN A 74 -14.97 -7.69 -10.99
N GLU A 75 -13.99 -8.57 -11.23
CA GLU A 75 -14.06 -10.02 -10.94
C GLU A 75 -14.00 -10.29 -9.43
N TYR A 76 -13.09 -9.62 -8.71
CA TYR A 76 -12.83 -9.83 -7.28
C TYR A 76 -13.30 -8.62 -6.45
N LYS A 77 -14.61 -8.32 -6.52
CA LYS A 77 -15.20 -7.14 -5.86
C LYS A 77 -14.91 -7.06 -4.36
N GLU A 78 -14.97 -8.20 -3.66
CA GLU A 78 -14.70 -8.23 -2.23
C GLU A 78 -13.22 -7.92 -1.91
N CYS A 79 -12.29 -8.43 -2.74
CA CYS A 79 -10.88 -8.09 -2.63
C CYS A 79 -10.68 -6.58 -2.83
N GLU A 80 -11.28 -5.99 -3.86
CA GLU A 80 -11.21 -4.54 -4.11
C GLU A 80 -11.76 -3.74 -2.93
N ILE A 81 -12.90 -4.12 -2.36
CA ILE A 81 -13.49 -3.45 -1.18
C ILE A 81 -12.52 -3.50 0.02
N GLN A 82 -11.85 -4.62 0.25
CA GLN A 82 -10.89 -4.74 1.35
C GLN A 82 -9.63 -3.89 1.07
N LEU A 83 -9.09 -3.93 -0.15
CA LEU A 83 -7.95 -3.12 -0.55
C LEU A 83 -8.27 -1.62 -0.50
N ASP A 84 -9.50 -1.23 -0.82
CA ASP A 84 -9.94 0.17 -0.79
C ASP A 84 -9.90 0.78 0.63
N LYS A 85 -10.27 0.00 1.65
CA LYS A 85 -10.15 0.43 3.05
C LYS A 85 -8.69 0.70 3.43
N ILE A 86 -7.80 -0.21 3.05
CA ILE A 86 -6.36 -0.10 3.31
C ILE A 86 -5.77 1.08 2.54
N ARG A 87 -6.18 1.26 1.29
CA ARG A 87 -5.82 2.39 0.41
C ARG A 87 -6.26 3.73 0.97
N THR A 88 -7.48 3.81 1.48
CA THR A 88 -7.98 5.00 2.18
C THR A 88 -7.10 5.29 3.39
N ALA A 89 -6.73 4.27 4.16
CA ALA A 89 -5.85 4.46 5.31
C ALA A 89 -4.44 4.93 4.95
N ALA A 90 -3.84 4.39 3.88
CA ALA A 90 -2.56 4.84 3.35
C ALA A 90 -2.62 6.31 2.89
N THR A 91 -3.72 6.71 2.24
CA THR A 91 -3.96 8.09 1.80
C THR A 91 -4.03 9.05 2.99
N TYR A 92 -4.71 8.65 4.07
CA TYR A 92 -4.81 9.46 5.29
C TYR A 92 -3.47 9.60 6.01
N LEU A 93 -2.65 8.54 6.02
CA LEU A 93 -1.26 8.56 6.49
C LEU A 93 -0.36 9.47 5.63
N GLY A 94 -0.83 9.89 4.44
CA GLY A 94 -0.10 10.78 3.54
C GLY A 94 0.82 10.05 2.57
N VAL A 95 0.64 8.75 2.37
CA VAL A 95 1.43 7.98 1.39
C VAL A 95 0.99 8.37 -0.02
N PRO A 96 1.87 8.98 -0.84
CA PRO A 96 1.53 9.38 -2.20
C PRO A 96 1.26 8.15 -3.07
N ASP A 97 0.34 8.29 -4.02
CA ASP A 97 0.09 7.26 -5.03
C ASP A 97 1.33 7.00 -5.90
N GLY A 98 1.41 5.80 -6.47
CA GLY A 98 2.52 5.40 -7.33
C GLY A 98 3.54 4.50 -6.64
N ARG A 99 4.72 4.35 -7.27
CA ARG A 99 5.67 3.27 -6.93
C ARG A 99 6.78 3.71 -5.98
N HIS A 100 6.44 4.53 -5.00
CA HIS A 100 7.43 5.06 -4.05
C HIS A 100 7.82 4.03 -3.00
N THR A 101 9.14 3.85 -2.80
CA THR A 101 9.67 3.02 -1.72
C THR A 101 9.35 3.65 -0.36
N LYS A 102 9.38 2.83 0.70
CA LYS A 102 9.21 3.29 2.07
C LYS A 102 10.25 4.36 2.42
N GLU A 103 11.51 4.16 2.04
CA GLU A 103 12.61 5.09 2.33
C GLU A 103 12.34 6.47 1.71
N ARG A 104 11.85 6.51 0.47
CA ARG A 104 11.51 7.76 -0.20
C ARG A 104 10.34 8.47 0.48
N PHE A 105 9.32 7.72 0.91
CA PHE A 105 8.21 8.27 1.68
C PHE A 105 8.69 8.83 3.03
N MET A 106 9.44 8.06 3.81
CA MET A 106 9.96 8.50 5.11
C MET A 106 10.90 9.70 4.98
N TYR A 107 11.74 9.74 3.95
CA TYR A 107 12.56 10.90 3.63
C TYR A 107 11.70 12.15 3.40
N ALA A 108 10.65 12.06 2.58
CA ALA A 108 9.76 13.18 2.35
C ALA A 108 9.08 13.66 3.64
N MET A 109 8.58 12.73 4.46
CA MET A 109 7.91 13.06 5.73
C MET A 109 8.84 13.73 6.74
N HIS A 110 10.11 13.31 6.81
CA HIS A 110 11.12 13.98 7.63
C HIS A 110 11.28 15.46 7.24
N HIS A 111 11.28 15.77 5.94
CA HIS A 111 11.48 17.14 5.43
C HIS A 111 10.22 18.02 5.52
N MET A 112 9.03 17.44 5.62
CA MET A 112 7.78 18.19 5.85
C MET A 112 7.64 18.70 7.29
N GLY A 113 8.38 18.12 8.24
CA GLY A 113 8.44 18.56 9.63
C GLY A 113 7.30 18.07 10.53
N THR A 114 7.47 18.29 11.84
CA THR A 114 6.67 17.68 12.92
C THR A 114 5.16 17.90 12.80
N GLN A 115 4.72 19.13 12.52
CA GLN A 115 3.29 19.45 12.46
C GLN A 115 2.58 18.72 11.32
N TYR A 116 3.26 18.57 10.19
CA TYR A 116 2.72 17.87 9.02
C TYR A 116 2.58 16.38 9.30
N VAL A 117 3.63 15.75 9.84
CA VAL A 117 3.63 14.33 10.21
C VAL A 117 2.55 14.02 11.24
N GLN A 118 2.45 14.84 12.31
CA GLN A 118 1.42 14.68 13.34
C GLN A 118 0.01 14.72 12.75
N LYS A 119 -0.28 15.72 11.89
CA LYS A 119 -1.59 15.86 11.24
C LYS A 119 -2.00 14.60 10.48
N HIS A 120 -1.07 13.96 9.78
CA HIS A 120 -1.36 12.74 9.02
C HIS A 120 -1.53 11.51 9.91
N LEU A 121 -0.76 11.40 11.00
CA LEU A 121 -0.98 10.37 12.02
C LEU A 121 -2.35 10.51 12.70
N ASP A 122 -2.76 11.73 13.04
CA ASP A 122 -4.06 11.98 13.67
C ASP A 122 -5.21 11.64 12.71
N LYS A 123 -5.06 11.98 11.42
CA LYS A 123 -6.00 11.57 10.37
C LYS A 123 -6.12 10.06 10.28
N TYR A 124 -5.01 9.34 10.19
CA TYR A 124 -5.02 7.86 10.18
C TYR A 124 -5.69 7.28 11.44
N LYS A 125 -5.35 7.80 12.63
CA LYS A 125 -5.94 7.35 13.90
C LYS A 125 -7.45 7.61 13.98
N SER A 126 -7.94 8.69 13.38
CA SER A 126 -9.38 9.00 13.40
C SER A 126 -10.22 7.99 12.61
N ILE A 127 -9.72 7.50 11.47
CA ILE A 127 -10.44 6.49 10.67
C ILE A 127 -10.30 5.08 11.25
N SER A 128 -9.15 4.72 11.84
CA SER A 128 -8.96 3.39 12.43
C SER A 128 -9.90 3.19 13.63
N VAL A 129 -10.12 4.26 14.42
CA VAL A 129 -11.12 4.26 15.50
C VAL A 129 -12.54 4.08 14.97
N VAL A 130 -12.87 4.66 13.81
CA VAL A 130 -14.21 4.53 13.19
C VAL A 130 -14.43 3.13 12.60
N GLU A 131 -13.44 2.55 11.94
CA GLU A 131 -13.56 1.19 11.38
C GLU A 131 -13.55 0.10 12.47
N MET A 132 -12.84 0.30 13.59
CA MET A 132 -12.88 -0.60 14.74
C MET A 132 -14.24 -0.61 15.48
N ARG A 133 -15.02 0.47 15.38
CA ARG A 133 -16.35 0.59 16.00
C ARG A 133 -17.48 0.00 15.14
N ARG A 134 -17.22 -0.42 13.91
CA ARG A 134 -18.21 -1.03 12.99
C ARG A 134 -18.22 -2.56 13.03
N LYS A 135 -17.85 -3.16 14.17
CA LYS A 135 -18.04 -4.60 14.42
C LYS A 135 -19.39 -4.85 15.05
#